data_AF-A0A098Y8P6-F1
#
_entry.id   AF-A0A098Y8P6-F1
#
_cell.length_a   1.000
_cell.length_b   1.000
_cell.length_c   1.000
_cell.angle_alpha   90.00
_cell.angle_beta   90.00
_cell.angle_gamma   90.00
#
_symmetry.space_group_name_H-M   'P 1'
#
loop_
_entity.id
_entity.type
_entity.pdbx_description
1 polymer ?
#
loop_
_entity_poly.entity_id
_entity_poly.type
_entity_poly.pdbx_seq_one_letter_code
_entity_poly.pdbx_strand_id
1 'polypeptide(L)'
;MSAVAQGTVSAPPRPVGRRRVALLAGSTVLAVAPYLAGILVPYYVNDLDVLPLAEVSSGAYDPKDLWPQGPLAGLTQLAGLLAISLTPLGLLAVLTAALTGLAPRRRRSAPVVTAGLALVALSCLAALAFYFSPMGAALMSWRLD
;
A
#
# COMPACT_ATOMS: atom_id res chain seq x y z
N MET A 1 -11.15 -58.07 28.09
CA MET A 1 -11.59 -56.66 28.03
C MET A 1 -10.52 -55.88 27.28
N SER A 2 -10.71 -55.65 25.98
CA SER A 2 -9.74 -54.96 25.13
C SER A 2 -10.16 -53.50 24.95
N ALA A 3 -9.31 -52.58 25.39
CA ALA A 3 -9.51 -51.14 25.17
C ALA A 3 -9.13 -50.80 23.73
N VAL A 4 -10.10 -50.37 22.94
CA VAL A 4 -9.90 -49.83 21.59
C VAL A 4 -9.30 -48.45 21.74
N ALA A 5 -8.02 -48.31 21.38
CA ALA A 5 -7.35 -47.02 21.28
C ALA A 5 -7.97 -46.22 20.13
N GLN A 6 -8.80 -45.23 20.47
CA GLN A 6 -9.28 -44.25 19.51
C GLN A 6 -8.09 -43.39 19.07
N GLY A 7 -7.59 -43.66 17.87
CA GLY A 7 -6.63 -42.81 17.19
C GLY A 7 -7.22 -41.42 17.04
N THR A 8 -6.65 -40.45 17.73
CA THR A 8 -6.95 -39.03 17.56
C THR A 8 -6.52 -38.63 16.15
N VAL A 9 -7.48 -38.58 15.22
CA VAL A 9 -7.28 -38.03 13.88
C VAL A 9 -6.94 -36.55 14.04
N SER A 10 -5.66 -36.24 14.00
CA SER A 10 -5.14 -34.87 14.05
C SER A 10 -5.55 -34.14 12.78
N ALA A 11 -6.52 -33.24 12.91
CA ALA A 11 -6.95 -32.37 11.81
C ALA A 11 -5.73 -31.63 11.23
N PRO A 12 -5.62 -31.47 9.90
CA PRO A 12 -4.46 -30.85 9.28
C PRO A 12 -4.26 -29.42 9.81
N PRO A 13 -3.02 -29.01 10.11
CA PRO A 13 -2.74 -27.66 10.59
C PRO A 13 -3.19 -26.63 9.56
N ARG A 14 -4.09 -25.73 9.96
CA ARG A 14 -4.60 -24.67 9.08
C ARG A 14 -3.45 -23.76 8.62
N PRO A 15 -3.45 -23.30 7.35
CA PRO A 15 -2.41 -22.43 6.80
C PRO A 15 -2.59 -20.97 7.28
N VAL A 16 -2.46 -20.74 8.59
CA VAL A 16 -2.61 -19.40 9.20
C VAL A 16 -1.63 -18.39 8.61
N GLY A 17 -0.44 -18.84 8.18
CA GLY A 17 0.58 -17.98 7.58
C GLY A 17 0.20 -17.40 6.21
N ARG A 18 -0.42 -18.19 5.31
CA ARG A 18 -0.76 -17.73 3.95
C ARG A 18 -1.87 -16.68 3.97
N ARG A 19 -2.91 -16.90 4.79
CA ARG A 19 -4.00 -15.93 4.95
C ARG A 19 -3.47 -14.60 5.47
N ARG A 20 -2.55 -14.60 6.43
CA ARG A 20 -1.93 -13.36 6.93
C ARG A 20 -1.16 -12.62 5.85
N VAL A 21 -0.33 -13.32 5.07
CA VAL A 21 0.41 -12.69 3.95
C VAL A 21 -0.55 -12.09 2.94
N ALA A 22 -1.59 -12.83 2.54
CA ALA A 22 -2.59 -12.33 1.59
C ALA A 22 -3.34 -11.10 2.12
N LEU A 23 -3.71 -11.09 3.41
CA LEU A 23 -4.34 -9.93 4.05
C LEU A 23 -3.40 -8.73 4.05
N LEU A 24 -2.15 -8.90 4.45
CA LEU A 24 -1.18 -7.80 4.48
C LEU A 24 -0.89 -7.26 3.07
N ALA A 25 -0.71 -8.14 2.09
CA ALA A 25 -0.53 -7.74 0.70
C ALA A 25 -1.77 -6.98 0.17
N GLY A 26 -2.97 -7.47 0.45
CA GLY A 26 -4.21 -6.77 0.12
C GLY A 26 -4.31 -5.40 0.79
N SER A 27 -3.91 -5.30 2.07
CA SER A 27 -3.84 -4.02 2.79
C SER A 27 -2.81 -3.06 2.19
N THR A 28 -1.65 -3.55 1.73
CA THR A 28 -0.67 -2.73 1.00
C THR A 28 -1.30 -2.14 -0.26
N VAL A 29 -1.96 -2.98 -1.07
CA VAL A 29 -2.62 -2.52 -2.30
C VAL A 29 -3.71 -1.50 -1.97
N LEU A 30 -4.54 -1.76 -0.95
CA LEU A 30 -5.59 -0.85 -0.54
C LEU A 30 -5.05 0.50 -0.02
N ALA A 31 -3.89 0.51 0.63
CA ALA A 31 -3.25 1.75 1.09
C ALA A 31 -2.66 2.58 -0.06
N VAL A 32 -2.18 1.94 -1.12
CA VAL A 32 -1.49 2.61 -2.25
C VAL A 32 -2.44 2.96 -3.39
N ALA A 33 -3.46 2.15 -3.65
CA ALA A 33 -4.37 2.33 -4.78
C ALA A 33 -5.05 3.72 -4.83
N PRO A 34 -5.53 4.30 -3.72
CA PRO A 34 -6.11 5.65 -3.74
C PRO A 34 -5.09 6.72 -4.14
N TYR A 35 -3.83 6.60 -3.71
CA TYR A 35 -2.76 7.53 -4.08
C TYR A 35 -2.46 7.43 -5.58
N LEU A 36 -2.35 6.20 -6.10
CA LEU A 36 -2.13 5.99 -7.53
C LEU A 36 -3.28 6.57 -8.36
N ALA A 37 -4.52 6.26 -8.01
CA ALA A 37 -5.69 6.70 -8.77
C ALA A 37 -5.95 8.21 -8.67
N GLY A 38 -5.73 8.80 -7.48
CA GLY A 38 -6.06 10.20 -7.20
C GLY A 38 -4.96 11.20 -7.51
N ILE A 39 -3.70 10.73 -7.64
CA ILE A 39 -2.54 11.60 -7.84
C ILE A 39 -1.73 11.14 -9.05
N LEU A 40 -1.25 9.90 -9.04
CA LEU A 40 -0.28 9.43 -10.04
C LEU A 40 -0.91 9.27 -11.44
N VAL A 41 -2.13 8.74 -11.53
CA VAL A 41 -2.86 8.60 -12.79
C VAL A 41 -3.15 9.97 -13.41
N PRO A 42 -3.75 10.96 -12.71
CA PRO A 42 -3.94 12.29 -13.26
C PRO A 42 -2.64 12.95 -13.69
N TYR A 43 -1.53 12.73 -12.96
CA TYR A 43 -0.22 13.24 -13.33
C TYR A 43 0.22 12.76 -14.72
N TYR A 44 0.15 11.46 -14.99
CA TYR A 44 0.54 10.90 -16.30
C TYR A 44 -0.48 11.15 -17.41
N VAL A 45 -1.78 11.16 -17.10
CA VAL A 45 -2.83 11.39 -18.11
C VAL A 45 -2.78 12.81 -18.68
N ASN A 46 -2.23 13.76 -17.93
CA ASN A 46 -2.07 15.15 -18.36
C ASN A 46 -0.63 15.48 -18.81
N ASP A 47 0.18 14.44 -19.10
CA ASP A 47 1.57 14.58 -19.57
C ASP A 47 2.45 15.47 -18.66
N LEU A 48 2.18 15.51 -17.35
CA LEU A 48 2.97 16.32 -16.41
C LEU A 48 4.37 15.72 -16.17
N ASP A 49 4.63 14.50 -16.65
CA ASP A 49 5.93 13.84 -16.62
C ASP A 49 6.94 14.39 -17.63
N VAL A 50 6.49 15.10 -18.66
CA VAL A 50 7.40 15.79 -19.58
C VAL A 50 7.83 17.17 -19.08
N LEU A 51 7.15 17.70 -18.06
CA LEU A 51 7.43 19.02 -17.51
C LEU A 51 8.53 18.98 -16.44
N PRO A 52 9.34 20.05 -16.30
CA PRO A 52 10.24 20.18 -15.17
C PRO A 52 9.49 20.10 -13.84
N LEU A 53 10.04 19.35 -12.87
CA LEU A 53 9.43 19.15 -11.56
C LEU A 53 9.01 20.47 -10.86
N ALA A 54 9.83 21.52 -11.06
CA ALA A 54 9.59 22.84 -10.49
C ALA A 54 8.33 23.52 -11.05
N GLU A 55 7.99 23.28 -12.32
CA GLU A 55 6.76 23.79 -12.94
C GLU A 55 5.54 23.04 -12.44
N VAL A 56 5.63 21.72 -12.28
CA VAL A 56 4.55 20.90 -11.70
C VAL A 56 4.23 21.35 -10.27
N SER A 57 5.26 21.65 -9.48
CA SER A 57 5.11 22.13 -8.10
C SER A 57 4.76 23.62 -7.97
N SER A 58 4.67 24.37 -9.07
CA SER A 58 4.45 25.82 -9.03
C SER A 58 2.98 26.24 -8.91
N GLY A 59 2.05 25.27 -8.99
CA GLY A 59 0.62 25.54 -9.05
C GLY A 59 0.15 26.07 -10.41
N ALA A 60 1.03 26.16 -11.42
CA ALA A 60 0.65 26.63 -12.77
C ALA A 60 -0.36 25.72 -13.48
N TYR A 61 -0.44 24.45 -13.07
CA TYR A 61 -1.29 23.42 -13.66
C TYR A 61 -2.22 22.86 -12.60
N ASP A 62 -3.32 23.52 -12.29
CA ASP A 62 -4.19 23.10 -11.20
C ASP A 62 -4.81 21.71 -11.49
N PRO A 63 -4.64 20.71 -10.59
CA PRO A 63 -5.21 19.39 -10.77
C PRO A 63 -6.73 19.40 -10.96
N LYS A 64 -7.44 20.38 -10.41
CA LYS A 64 -8.90 20.47 -10.48
C LYS A 64 -9.42 20.82 -11.87
N ASP A 65 -8.61 21.53 -12.64
CA ASP A 65 -8.96 21.98 -13.99
C ASP A 65 -8.64 20.90 -15.03
N LEU A 66 -7.68 20.03 -14.71
CA LEU A 66 -7.16 19.00 -15.60
C LEU A 66 -7.98 17.71 -15.58
N TRP A 67 -8.17 17.09 -14.41
CA TRP A 67 -8.81 15.77 -14.36
C TRP A 67 -9.22 15.30 -12.95
N PRO A 68 -10.34 14.55 -12.82
CA PRO A 68 -11.39 14.33 -13.80
C PRO A 68 -12.44 15.44 -13.73
N GLN A 69 -13.04 15.78 -14.87
CA GLN A 69 -14.16 16.71 -14.93
C GLN A 69 -15.51 15.99 -14.81
N GLY A 70 -16.53 16.69 -14.32
CA GLY A 70 -17.90 16.17 -14.21
C GLY A 70 -18.31 15.72 -12.79
N PRO A 71 -19.39 14.93 -12.66
CA PRO A 71 -20.06 14.69 -11.37
C PRO A 71 -19.21 13.91 -10.35
N LEU A 72 -18.15 13.24 -10.80
CA LEU A 72 -17.24 12.47 -9.94
C LEU A 72 -16.00 13.27 -9.51
N ALA A 73 -15.80 14.50 -10.03
CA ALA A 73 -14.62 15.33 -9.76
C ALA A 73 -14.38 15.51 -8.25
N GLY A 74 -15.41 15.90 -7.51
CA GLY A 74 -15.32 16.11 -6.06
C GLY A 74 -14.96 14.84 -5.28
N LEU A 75 -15.46 13.67 -5.69
CA LEU A 75 -15.12 12.40 -5.06
C LEU A 75 -13.65 12.02 -5.30
N THR A 76 -13.14 12.26 -6.51
CA THR A 76 -11.73 12.00 -6.83
C THR A 76 -10.77 12.98 -6.15
N GLN A 77 -11.20 14.23 -5.94
CA GLN A 77 -10.46 15.19 -5.12
C GLN A 77 -10.39 14.73 -3.67
N LEU A 78 -11.54 14.40 -3.08
CA LEU A 78 -11.60 13.88 -1.71
C LEU A 78 -10.75 12.60 -1.55
N ALA A 79 -10.84 11.67 -2.51
CA ALA A 79 -10.04 10.44 -2.50
C ALA A 79 -8.54 10.74 -2.56
N GLY A 80 -8.11 11.68 -3.41
CA GLY A 80 -6.72 12.12 -3.49
C GLY A 80 -6.22 12.75 -2.18
N LEU A 81 -7.00 13.67 -1.59
CA LEU A 81 -6.66 14.31 -0.31
C LEU A 81 -6.57 13.30 0.84
N LEU A 82 -7.53 12.39 0.92
CA LEU A 82 -7.50 11.31 1.91
C LEU A 82 -6.29 10.39 1.68
N ALA A 83 -5.93 10.11 0.43
CA ALA A 83 -4.78 9.27 0.10
C ALA A 83 -3.45 9.87 0.60
N ILE A 84 -3.27 11.20 0.53
CA ILE A 84 -2.06 11.86 1.05
C ILE A 84 -1.84 11.48 2.52
N SER A 85 -2.86 11.58 3.37
CA SER A 85 -2.70 11.24 4.79
C SER A 85 -2.73 9.72 5.06
N LEU A 86 -3.62 8.98 4.40
CA LEU A 86 -3.88 7.58 4.73
C LEU A 86 -2.83 6.62 4.17
N THR A 87 -2.22 6.92 3.02
CA THR A 87 -1.21 6.06 2.41
C THR A 87 0.02 5.85 3.32
N PRO A 88 0.71 6.89 3.83
CA PRO A 88 1.87 6.66 4.71
C PRO A 88 1.48 5.96 6.02
N LEU A 89 0.33 6.28 6.61
CA LEU A 89 -0.15 5.62 7.83
C LEU A 89 -0.46 4.14 7.58
N GLY A 90 -1.16 3.83 6.49
CA GLY A 90 -1.48 2.46 6.10
C GLY A 90 -0.23 1.64 5.81
N LEU A 91 0.73 2.21 5.08
CA LEU A 91 2.01 1.57 4.79
C LEU A 91 2.82 1.30 6.05
N LEU A 92 2.87 2.23 7.01
CA LEU A 92 3.54 2.03 8.30
C LEU A 92 2.86 0.94 9.14
N ALA A 93 1.52 0.91 9.17
CA ALA A 93 0.77 -0.14 9.86
C ALA A 93 1.02 -1.54 9.26
N VAL A 94 1.04 -1.65 7.93
CA VAL A 94 1.33 -2.93 7.25
C VAL A 94 2.80 -3.33 7.44
N LEU A 95 3.73 -2.38 7.34
CA LEU A 95 5.16 -2.62 7.54
C LEU A 95 5.44 -3.15 8.95
N THR A 96 4.90 -2.50 9.98
CA THR A 96 5.04 -2.97 11.37
C THR A 96 4.41 -4.34 11.58
N ALA A 97 3.24 -4.60 10.99
CA ALA A 97 2.60 -5.92 11.03
C ALA A 97 3.40 -7.01 10.28
N ALA A 98 4.12 -6.65 9.21
CA ALA A 98 5.00 -7.57 8.49
C ALA A 98 6.28 -7.87 9.27
N LEU A 99 6.96 -6.84 9.80
CA LEU A 99 8.18 -6.97 10.58
C LEU A 99 7.98 -7.75 11.89
N THR A 100 6.86 -7.53 12.59
CA THR A 100 6.49 -8.33 13.78
C THR A 100 6.22 -9.80 13.42
N GLY A 101 5.82 -10.08 12.19
CA GLY A 101 5.69 -11.44 11.65
C GLY A 101 7.05 -12.12 11.37
N LEU A 102 8.06 -11.33 11.01
CA LEU A 102 9.44 -11.78 10.73
C LEU A 102 10.29 -11.94 12.00
N ALA A 103 9.84 -11.42 13.14
CA ALA A 103 10.61 -11.43 14.37
C ALA A 103 11.08 -12.84 14.78
N PRO A 104 12.36 -13.02 15.18
CA PRO A 104 12.96 -14.33 15.47
C PRO A 104 12.25 -15.17 16.53
N ARG A 105 11.39 -14.57 17.37
CA ARG A 105 10.60 -15.30 18.36
C ARG A 105 9.55 -16.23 17.72
N ARG A 106 9.26 -16.11 16.42
CA ARG A 106 8.29 -16.93 15.68
C ARG A 106 8.94 -17.92 14.69
N ARG A 107 9.98 -18.66 15.12
CA ARG A 107 10.81 -19.57 14.28
C ARG A 107 10.08 -20.75 13.60
N ARG A 108 8.77 -20.92 13.75
CA ARG A 108 8.00 -22.03 13.14
C ARG A 108 7.30 -21.66 11.81
N SER A 109 7.62 -20.51 11.22
CA SER A 109 7.00 -20.09 9.97
C SER A 109 7.64 -20.80 8.77
N ALA A 110 6.82 -21.30 7.85
CA ALA A 110 7.29 -21.87 6.59
C ALA A 110 8.06 -20.82 5.76
N PRO A 111 9.12 -21.19 5.02
CA PRO A 111 9.97 -20.24 4.28
C PRO A 111 9.18 -19.37 3.30
N VAL A 112 8.14 -19.93 2.66
CA VAL A 112 7.24 -19.20 1.77
C VAL A 112 6.51 -18.06 2.48
N VAL A 113 6.11 -18.26 3.74
CA VAL A 113 5.43 -17.22 4.54
C VAL A 113 6.42 -16.12 4.90
N THR A 114 7.63 -16.49 5.29
CA THR A 114 8.71 -15.54 5.59
C THR A 114 9.06 -14.70 4.35
N ALA A 115 9.23 -15.33 3.19
CA ALA A 115 9.48 -14.63 1.93
C ALA A 115 8.33 -13.68 1.57
N GLY A 116 7.07 -14.11 1.73
CA GLY A 116 5.90 -13.27 1.50
C GLY A 116 5.84 -12.05 2.42
N LEU A 117 6.13 -12.22 3.72
CA LEU A 117 6.20 -11.10 4.67
C LEU A 117 7.35 -10.14 4.35
N ALA A 118 8.51 -10.68 3.97
CA ALA A 118 9.67 -9.86 3.57
C ALA A 118 9.34 -9.04 2.32
N LEU A 119 8.70 -9.65 1.32
CA LEU A 119 8.26 -8.96 0.12
C LEU A 119 7.28 -7.82 0.45
N VAL A 120 6.27 -8.06 1.29
CA VAL A 120 5.34 -7.03 1.74
C VAL A 120 6.08 -5.87 2.44
N ALA A 121 7.01 -6.19 3.35
CA ALA A 121 7.79 -5.17 4.04
C ALA A 121 8.64 -4.34 3.07
N LEU A 122 9.30 -4.98 2.10
CA LEU A 122 10.08 -4.30 1.07
C LEU A 122 9.21 -3.41 0.20
N SER A 123 8.02 -3.88 -0.22
CA SER A 123 7.08 -3.06 -0.99
C SER A 123 6.61 -1.84 -0.21
N CYS A 124 6.33 -1.98 1.09
CA CYS A 124 5.97 -0.85 1.94
C CYS A 124 7.11 0.16 2.09
N LEU A 125 8.34 -0.30 2.26
CA LEU A 125 9.52 0.56 2.33
C LEU A 125 9.75 1.30 1.00
N ALA A 126 9.63 0.61 -0.14
CA ALA A 126 9.78 1.22 -1.45
C ALA A 126 8.70 2.30 -1.69
N ALA A 127 7.45 2.02 -1.34
CA ALA A 127 6.35 2.98 -1.46
C ALA A 127 6.55 4.19 -0.55
N LEU A 128 6.99 4.00 0.70
CA LEU A 128 7.33 5.11 1.60
C LEU A 128 8.52 5.92 1.08
N ALA A 129 9.56 5.26 0.57
CA ALA A 129 10.72 5.95 -0.01
C ALA A 129 10.32 6.81 -1.22
N PHE A 130 9.45 6.30 -2.09
CA PHE A 130 8.87 7.09 -3.18
C PHE A 130 8.04 8.27 -2.64
N TYR A 131 7.18 8.02 -1.66
CA TYR A 131 6.32 9.04 -1.05
C TYR A 131 7.13 10.20 -0.48
N PHE A 132 8.24 9.91 0.21
CA PHE A 132 9.13 10.93 0.79
C PHE A 132 10.23 11.44 -0.16
N SER A 133 10.24 10.99 -1.41
CA SER A 133 11.18 11.49 -2.42
C SER A 133 10.82 12.91 -2.85
N PRO A 134 11.74 13.66 -3.50
CA PRO A 134 11.41 14.97 -4.08
C PRO A 134 10.24 14.92 -5.06
N MET A 135 10.10 13.83 -5.81
CA MET A 135 8.97 13.58 -6.70
C MET A 135 7.65 13.45 -5.93
N GLY A 136 7.64 12.64 -4.87
CA GLY A 136 6.46 12.50 -4.01
C GLY A 136 6.04 13.82 -3.38
N ALA A 137 7.01 14.62 -2.92
CA ALA A 137 6.77 15.96 -2.37
C ALA A 137 6.19 16.92 -3.41
N ALA A 138 6.72 16.94 -4.64
CA ALA A 138 6.20 17.76 -5.73
C ALA A 138 4.75 17.40 -6.08
N LEU A 139 4.44 16.10 -6.19
CA LEU A 139 3.08 15.61 -6.44
C LEU A 139 2.10 15.96 -5.31
N MET A 140 2.57 15.91 -4.06
CA MET A 140 1.76 16.33 -2.91
C MET A 140 1.48 17.83 -2.91
N SER A 141 2.51 18.65 -3.16
CA SER A 141 2.35 20.11 -3.27
C SER A 141 1.36 20.45 -4.37
N TRP A 142 1.57 19.90 -5.56
CA TRP A 142 0.69 20.07 -6.71
C TRP A 142 -0.77 19.73 -6.41
N ARG A 143 -1.03 18.69 -5.60
CA ARG A 143 -2.40 18.28 -5.26
C ARG A 143 -3.05 19.14 -4.16
N LEU A 144 -2.25 19.87 -3.39
CA LEU A 144 -2.71 20.72 -2.28
C LEU A 144 -2.90 22.19 -2.69
N ASP A 145 -2.25 22.62 -3.78
CA ASP A 145 -2.48 23.91 -4.44
C ASP A 145 -3.84 23.92 -5.17
#